data_AF-A0A344W487-F1
#
_entry.id   AF-A0A344W487-F1
#
_cell.length_a   1.000
_cell.length_b   1.000
_cell.length_c   1.000
_cell.angle_alpha   90.00
_cell.angle_beta   90.00
_cell.angle_gamma   90.00
#
_symmetry.space_group_name_H-M   'P 1'
#
loop_
_entity.id
_entity.type
_entity.pdbx_description
1 polymer ?
#
loop_
_entity_poly.entity_id
_entity_poly.type
_entity_poly.pdbx_seq_one_letter_code
_entity_poly.pdbx_strand_id
1 'polypeptide(L)'
;MSDRGRSLQQIDPLTAATSWEAAIIIVLVTWVYVVLATISSLAHVSHIALMALAVMFMTISLGLHLWFAAPRHAPYGKWSYAIVVFFAISAACFQVSAMDTHVTGYFLEWGPIALALLFASASGYRPLSDQYYAGLAAVLSVGGLLALTSLNLNIPFGPAYFAVSGITLIGIVVLGQASYTQKATSVLRAWNATLSEQTQPPSQPQSAVTVDVTKPFIDEVKHFYVEFLETGRVNAEDVEKARQLSAEIRGELLSLSTRTWVERIGCELHDPEKLLGRFDLSSQSSISALITGLRDNGVRSITVSLRSDPVTGRLSCVVLGKDHGERNAASYRLRIKLAPYLRVMYVVFHDVRMIEQDGEVKVLFYYAQ
;
A
#
# COMPACT_ATOMS: atom_id res chain seq x y z
N MET A 1 -15.97 6.81 -6.09
CA MET A 1 -15.30 7.63 -5.05
C MET A 1 -13.85 7.19 -4.98
N SER A 2 -12.89 8.12 -5.04
CA SER A 2 -11.45 7.82 -5.14
C SER A 2 -10.93 7.05 -3.91
N ASP A 3 -10.46 5.81 -4.12
CA ASP A 3 -9.86 4.92 -3.10
C ASP A 3 -8.53 5.42 -2.53
N ARG A 4 -8.03 6.58 -2.97
CA ARG A 4 -6.71 7.11 -2.56
C ARG A 4 -6.60 7.50 -1.08
N GLY A 5 -7.71 7.67 -0.37
CA GLY A 5 -7.74 8.18 1.01
C GLY A 5 -7.89 7.14 2.13
N ARG A 6 -8.00 5.84 1.82
CA ARG A 6 -8.23 4.79 2.83
C ARG A 6 -6.93 4.34 3.52
N SER A 7 -6.96 4.19 4.85
CA SER A 7 -5.82 3.71 5.66
C SER A 7 -5.65 2.18 5.61
N LEU A 8 -4.50 1.66 6.05
CA LEU A 8 -4.23 0.21 6.09
C LEU A 8 -5.31 -0.52 6.89
N GLN A 9 -5.75 0.06 8.02
CA GLN A 9 -6.86 -0.43 8.83
C GLN A 9 -8.19 -0.60 8.08
N GLN A 10 -8.42 0.21 7.04
CA GLN A 10 -9.64 0.13 6.22
C GLN A 10 -9.50 -0.85 5.04
N ILE A 11 -8.28 -1.24 4.70
CA ILE A 11 -7.97 -2.12 3.56
C ILE A 11 -7.73 -3.56 4.02
N ASP A 12 -7.12 -3.73 5.19
CA ASP A 12 -6.86 -5.02 5.83
C ASP A 12 -7.05 -4.89 7.36
N PRO A 13 -8.28 -5.12 7.86
CA PRO A 13 -8.60 -4.99 9.27
C PRO A 13 -7.96 -6.07 10.15
N LEU A 14 -7.59 -7.23 9.58
CA LEU A 14 -6.91 -8.32 10.29
C LEU A 14 -5.45 -7.97 10.58
N THR A 15 -4.74 -7.47 9.57
CA THR A 15 -3.35 -6.98 9.76
C THR A 15 -3.31 -5.73 10.64
N ALA A 16 -4.33 -4.87 10.59
CA ALA A 16 -4.40 -3.72 11.48
C ALA A 16 -4.78 -4.06 12.94
N ALA A 17 -5.50 -5.18 13.15
CA ALA A 17 -5.75 -5.69 14.49
C ALA A 17 -4.47 -6.23 15.13
N THR A 18 -3.63 -6.93 14.37
CA THR A 18 -2.32 -7.42 14.85
C THR A 18 -1.31 -6.28 15.05
N SER A 19 -1.38 -5.20 14.27
CA SER A 19 -0.53 -4.02 14.47
C SER A 19 -0.87 -3.21 15.73
N TRP A 20 -2.03 -3.43 16.35
CA TRP A 20 -2.45 -2.73 17.59
C TRP A 20 -1.58 -3.10 18.78
N GLU A 21 -1.10 -4.34 18.86
CA GLU A 21 -0.15 -4.76 19.90
C GLU A 21 1.17 -4.00 19.80
N ALA A 22 1.68 -3.82 18.58
CA ALA A 22 2.87 -3.01 18.34
C ALA A 22 2.66 -1.53 18.71
N ALA A 23 1.48 -0.97 18.41
CA ALA A 23 1.12 0.38 18.79
C ALA A 23 1.10 0.58 20.31
N ILE A 24 0.58 -0.40 21.07
CA ILE A 24 0.60 -0.40 22.55
C ILE A 24 2.04 -0.37 23.06
N ILE A 25 2.92 -1.23 22.52
CA ILE A 25 4.33 -1.30 22.95
C ILE A 25 5.02 0.05 22.70
N ILE A 26 4.88 0.62 21.49
CA ILE A 26 5.50 1.90 21.14
C ILE A 26 4.98 3.01 22.05
N VAL A 27 3.67 3.07 22.30
CA VAL A 27 3.08 4.09 23.18
C VAL A 27 3.56 3.95 24.62
N LEU A 28 3.63 2.72 25.14
CA LEU A 28 4.12 2.46 26.50
C LEU A 28 5.58 2.85 26.64
N VAL A 29 6.44 2.48 25.68
CA VAL A 29 7.84 2.90 25.64
C VAL A 29 7.96 4.42 25.55
N THR A 30 7.13 5.07 24.73
CA THR A 30 7.10 6.54 24.61
C THR A 30 6.73 7.19 25.93
N TRP A 31 5.70 6.68 26.63
CA TRP A 31 5.27 7.21 27.92
C TRP A 31 6.35 7.05 28.99
N VAL A 32 6.96 5.86 29.10
CA VAL A 32 8.08 5.61 30.02
C VAL A 32 9.24 6.54 29.73
N TYR A 33 9.60 6.72 28.46
CA TYR A 33 10.62 7.66 28.02
C TYR A 33 10.30 9.09 28.45
N VAL A 34 9.09 9.59 28.21
CA VAL A 34 8.64 10.94 28.60
C VAL A 34 8.78 11.14 30.11
N VAL A 35 8.36 10.16 30.91
CA VAL A 35 8.45 10.22 32.38
C VAL A 35 9.91 10.24 32.84
N LEU A 36 10.74 9.32 32.35
CA LEU A 36 12.15 9.24 32.73
C LEU A 36 12.93 10.49 32.28
N ALA A 37 12.69 10.98 31.07
CA ALA A 37 13.30 12.20 30.56
C ALA A 37 12.88 13.42 31.38
N THR A 38 11.59 13.51 31.76
CA THR A 38 11.10 14.59 32.64
C THR A 38 11.73 14.56 34.02
N ILE A 39 11.86 13.38 34.62
CA ILE A 39 12.54 13.24 35.93
C ILE A 39 14.01 13.64 35.81
N SER A 40 14.67 13.23 34.74
CA SER A 40 16.08 13.56 34.48
C SER A 40 16.30 15.04 34.20
N SER A 41 15.30 15.75 33.67
CA SER A 41 15.37 17.17 33.36
C SER A 41 14.88 18.11 34.47
N LEU A 42 14.38 17.59 35.61
CA LEU A 42 13.83 18.38 36.72
C LEU A 42 14.74 19.54 37.18
N ALA A 43 16.06 19.32 37.22
CA ALA A 43 17.02 20.34 37.62
C ALA A 43 17.12 21.53 36.65
N HIS A 44 16.66 21.35 35.41
CA HIS A 44 16.70 22.34 34.32
C HIS A 44 15.29 22.88 33.98
N VAL A 45 14.29 22.60 34.82
CA VAL A 45 12.92 23.10 34.64
C VAL A 45 12.79 24.48 35.30
N SER A 46 12.57 25.52 34.50
CA SER A 46 12.30 26.88 34.97
C SER A 46 10.84 27.06 35.40
N HIS A 47 9.91 26.40 34.70
CA HIS A 47 8.47 26.53 34.92
C HIS A 47 7.80 25.17 35.11
N ILE A 48 7.71 24.73 36.37
CA ILE A 48 7.18 23.40 36.71
C ILE A 48 5.71 23.20 36.30
N ALA A 49 4.91 24.28 36.30
CA ALA A 49 3.52 24.23 35.85
C ALA A 49 3.41 23.90 34.35
N LEU A 50 4.29 24.47 33.51
CA LEU A 50 4.33 24.17 32.08
C LEU A 50 4.82 22.73 31.84
N MET A 51 5.80 22.26 32.61
CA MET A 51 6.25 20.87 32.52
C MET A 51 5.13 19.89 32.91
N ALA A 52 4.38 20.18 33.98
CA ALA A 52 3.24 19.37 34.38
C ALA A 52 2.16 19.33 33.29
N LEU A 53 1.85 20.48 32.67
CA LEU A 53 0.94 20.55 31.51
C LEU A 53 1.48 19.74 30.32
N ALA A 54 2.78 19.79 30.05
CA ALA A 54 3.41 19.02 28.97
C ALA A 54 3.21 17.51 29.15
N VAL A 55 3.54 16.97 30.33
CA VAL A 55 3.37 15.54 30.63
C VAL A 55 1.89 15.14 30.58
N MET A 56 1.01 15.99 31.13
CA MET A 56 -0.43 15.74 31.10
C MET A 56 -0.97 15.68 29.67
N PHE A 57 -0.65 16.67 28.83
CA PHE A 57 -1.11 16.72 27.44
C PHE A 57 -0.55 15.56 26.62
N MET A 58 0.72 15.19 26.83
CA MET A 58 1.31 14.04 26.16
C MET A 58 0.62 12.73 26.57
N THR A 59 0.33 12.57 27.87
CA THR A 59 -0.39 11.39 28.39
C THR A 59 -1.79 11.30 27.80
N ILE A 60 -2.52 12.43 27.74
CA ILE A 60 -3.84 12.50 27.09
C ILE A 60 -3.74 12.12 25.61
N SER A 61 -2.76 12.67 24.89
CA SER A 61 -2.55 12.37 23.47
C SER A 61 -2.29 10.87 23.23
N LEU A 62 -1.40 10.25 24.00
CA LEU A 62 -1.09 8.83 23.91
C LEU A 62 -2.30 7.95 24.25
N GLY A 63 -3.06 8.32 25.29
CA GLY A 63 -4.30 7.62 25.67
C GLY A 63 -5.37 7.71 24.58
N LEU A 64 -5.59 8.89 24.01
CA LEU A 64 -6.52 9.10 22.91
C LEU A 64 -6.08 8.35 21.65
N HIS A 65 -4.77 8.34 21.34
CA HIS A 65 -4.23 7.57 20.22
C HIS A 65 -4.55 6.08 20.35
N LEU A 66 -4.25 5.47 21.51
CA LEU A 66 -4.59 4.06 21.77
C LEU A 66 -6.09 3.81 21.75
N TRP A 67 -6.89 4.74 22.28
CA TRP A 67 -8.35 4.63 22.29
C TRP A 67 -8.92 4.55 20.87
N PHE A 68 -8.53 5.50 20.01
CA PHE A 68 -9.04 5.56 18.63
C PHE A 68 -8.39 4.53 17.70
N ALA A 69 -7.16 4.10 17.98
CA ALA A 69 -6.49 3.04 17.23
C ALA A 69 -7.03 1.63 17.57
N ALA A 70 -7.70 1.45 18.71
CA ALA A 70 -8.24 0.17 19.12
C ALA A 70 -9.25 -0.39 18.09
N PRO A 71 -9.22 -1.70 17.77
CA PRO A 71 -10.12 -2.31 16.78
C PRO A 71 -11.60 -2.01 17.02
N ARG A 72 -12.02 -1.92 18.28
CA ARG A 72 -13.40 -1.62 18.71
C ARG A 72 -13.89 -0.19 18.39
N HIS A 73 -12.97 0.76 18.16
CA HIS A 73 -13.29 2.16 17.86
C HIS A 73 -12.89 2.56 16.44
N ALA A 74 -12.56 1.58 15.59
CA ALA A 74 -12.30 1.80 14.19
C ALA A 74 -13.57 2.38 13.51
N PRO A 75 -13.43 3.29 12.54
CA PRO A 75 -12.19 3.80 11.97
C PRO A 75 -11.60 5.00 12.75
N TYR A 76 -10.26 5.08 12.80
CA TYR A 76 -9.57 6.24 13.35
C TYR A 76 -9.75 7.47 12.43
N GLY A 77 -10.71 8.33 12.79
CA GLY A 77 -11.16 9.48 12.00
C GLY A 77 -10.22 10.68 11.95
N LYS A 78 -10.49 11.60 11.00
CA LYS A 78 -9.68 12.81 10.76
C LYS A 78 -9.63 13.77 11.93
N TRP A 79 -10.81 14.09 12.48
CA TRP A 79 -10.94 14.96 13.63
C TRP A 79 -10.29 14.38 14.88
N SER A 80 -10.51 13.08 15.14
CA SER A 80 -9.90 12.38 16.27
C SER A 80 -8.37 12.41 16.21
N TYR A 81 -7.79 12.22 15.02
CA TYR A 81 -6.34 12.32 14.84
C TYR A 81 -5.83 13.75 14.98
N ALA A 82 -6.54 14.74 14.44
CA ALA A 82 -6.19 16.14 14.63
C ALA A 82 -6.14 16.54 16.11
N ILE A 83 -7.09 16.04 16.92
CA ILE A 83 -7.09 16.26 18.39
C ILE A 83 -5.84 15.62 19.03
N VAL A 84 -5.52 14.37 18.68
CA VAL A 84 -4.32 13.68 19.20
C VAL A 84 -3.04 14.45 18.86
N VAL A 85 -2.90 14.86 17.60
CA VAL A 85 -1.75 15.64 17.11
C VAL A 85 -1.69 17.00 17.81
N PHE A 86 -2.82 17.67 18.00
CA PHE A 86 -2.88 18.95 18.70
C PHE A 86 -2.37 18.84 20.14
N PHE A 87 -2.82 17.84 20.89
CA PHE A 87 -2.33 17.60 22.25
C PHE A 87 -0.84 17.25 22.28
N ALA A 88 -0.36 16.44 21.32
CA ALA A 88 1.06 16.07 21.24
C ALA A 88 1.97 17.26 20.93
N ILE A 89 1.58 18.10 19.95
CA ILE A 89 2.34 19.30 19.59
C ILE A 89 2.32 20.29 20.75
N SER A 90 1.17 20.51 21.37
CA SER A 90 1.04 21.41 22.53
C SER A 90 1.89 20.92 23.71
N ALA A 91 1.93 19.61 23.96
CA ALA A 91 2.78 19.02 24.98
C ALA A 91 4.27 19.29 24.71
N ALA A 92 4.73 19.06 23.48
CA ALA A 92 6.11 19.34 23.10
C ALA A 92 6.45 20.83 23.23
N CYS A 93 5.55 21.73 22.82
CA CYS A 93 5.75 23.17 22.98
C CYS A 93 5.81 23.60 24.45
N PHE A 94 4.95 23.05 25.31
CA PHE A 94 5.01 23.31 26.75
C PHE A 94 6.28 22.77 27.38
N GLN A 95 6.77 21.60 26.95
CA GLN A 95 8.03 21.04 27.45
C GLN A 95 9.20 21.97 27.13
N VAL A 96 9.32 22.41 25.87
CA VAL A 96 10.37 23.35 25.44
C VAL A 96 10.27 24.66 26.20
N SER A 97 9.06 25.20 26.37
CA SER A 97 8.83 26.45 27.11
C SER A 97 9.08 26.33 28.62
N ALA A 98 9.05 25.11 29.16
CA ALA A 98 9.27 24.85 30.58
C ALA A 98 10.75 24.72 30.95
N MET A 99 11.64 24.53 29.97
CA MET A 99 13.07 24.41 30.21
C MET A 99 13.70 25.76 30.52
N ASP A 100 14.79 25.74 31.25
CA ASP A 100 15.67 26.89 31.34
C ASP A 100 16.37 27.17 30.00
N THR A 101 16.94 28.36 29.86
CA THR A 101 17.71 28.74 28.67
C THR A 101 19.17 28.30 28.79
N HIS A 102 19.48 27.26 29.56
CA HIS A 102 20.83 26.70 29.60
C HIS A 102 21.01 25.57 28.61
N VAL A 103 22.18 25.52 27.98
CA VAL A 103 22.52 24.56 26.92
C VAL A 103 22.29 23.09 27.34
N THR A 104 22.45 22.77 28.63
CA THR A 104 22.22 21.42 29.19
C THR A 104 20.74 21.03 29.25
N GLY A 105 19.83 21.98 29.48
CA GLY A 105 18.38 21.74 29.46
C GLY A 105 17.90 21.30 28.07
N TYR A 106 18.50 21.84 27.00
CA TYR A 106 18.13 21.52 25.62
C TYR A 106 18.50 20.09 25.19
N PHE A 107 19.54 19.49 25.75
CA PHE A 107 19.88 18.09 25.46
C PHE A 107 18.88 17.08 26.05
N LEU A 108 18.05 17.54 27.00
CA LEU A 108 17.07 16.71 27.70
C LEU A 108 15.64 16.91 27.17
N GLU A 109 15.49 17.62 26.05
CA GLU A 109 14.21 17.82 25.40
C GLU A 109 13.69 16.52 24.78
N TRP A 110 12.58 16.03 25.31
CA TRP A 110 11.94 14.82 24.83
C TRP A 110 10.82 15.07 23.80
N GLY A 111 10.34 16.32 23.67
CA GLY A 111 9.19 16.68 22.83
C GLY A 111 9.27 16.16 21.39
N PRO A 112 10.33 16.48 20.62
CA PRO A 112 10.49 16.02 19.24
C PRO A 112 10.56 14.49 19.10
N ILE A 113 11.24 13.82 20.02
CA ILE A 113 11.39 12.35 20.01
C ILE A 113 10.05 11.68 20.31
N ALA A 114 9.32 12.17 21.31
CA ALA A 114 8.02 11.64 21.68
C ALA A 114 6.98 11.83 20.56
N LEU A 115 7.00 12.96 19.86
CA LEU A 115 6.20 13.20 18.66
C LEU A 115 6.53 12.23 17.52
N ALA A 116 7.82 12.00 17.27
CA ALA A 116 8.25 11.07 16.24
C ALA A 116 7.77 9.64 16.54
N LEU A 117 7.91 9.17 17.79
CA LEU A 117 7.42 7.85 18.21
C LEU A 117 5.89 7.72 18.11
N LEU A 118 5.14 8.78 18.45
CA LEU A 118 3.69 8.82 18.26
C LEU A 118 3.31 8.69 16.78
N PHE A 119 3.97 9.44 15.88
CA PHE A 119 3.72 9.34 14.45
C PHE A 119 4.10 7.98 13.86
N ALA A 120 5.16 7.36 14.38
CA ALA A 120 5.53 5.99 14.04
C ALA A 120 4.41 5.00 14.44
N SER A 121 3.86 5.14 15.64
CA SER A 121 2.73 4.32 16.10
C SER A 121 1.45 4.55 15.27
N ALA A 122 1.24 5.76 14.74
CA ALA A 122 0.05 6.11 13.97
C ALA A 122 0.05 5.64 12.50
N SER A 123 1.16 5.11 11.98
CA SER A 123 1.35 4.84 10.54
C SER A 123 0.44 3.77 9.96
N GLY A 124 0.04 2.77 10.76
CA GLY A 124 -0.91 1.74 10.34
C GLY A 124 -2.37 2.20 10.32
N TYR A 125 -2.71 3.27 11.03
CA TYR A 125 -4.11 3.65 11.28
C TYR A 125 -4.59 4.82 10.41
N ARG A 126 -3.65 5.63 9.91
CA ARG A 126 -3.98 6.90 9.25
C ARG A 126 -3.32 7.00 7.87
N PRO A 127 -3.99 7.64 6.91
CA PRO A 127 -3.47 7.76 5.56
C PRO A 127 -2.27 8.71 5.52
N LEU A 128 -1.43 8.50 4.50
CA LEU A 128 -0.19 9.26 4.24
C LEU A 128 -0.37 10.78 4.28
N SER A 129 -1.45 11.29 3.67
CA SER A 129 -1.75 12.71 3.63
C SER A 129 -1.84 13.31 5.03
N ASP A 130 -2.50 12.60 5.94
CA ASP A 130 -2.80 13.11 7.26
C ASP A 130 -1.53 13.08 8.13
N GLN A 131 -0.65 12.10 7.93
CA GLN A 131 0.68 12.08 8.55
C GLN A 131 1.59 13.18 8.03
N TYR A 132 1.54 13.48 6.73
CA TYR A 132 2.33 14.57 6.14
C TYR A 132 1.94 15.92 6.72
N TYR A 133 0.64 16.24 6.78
CA TYR A 133 0.18 17.51 7.37
C TYR A 133 0.44 17.59 8.88
N ALA A 134 0.28 16.49 9.61
CA ALA A 134 0.63 16.44 11.03
C ALA A 134 2.12 16.64 11.28
N GLY A 135 2.97 16.00 10.46
CA GLY A 135 4.42 16.18 10.49
C GLY A 135 4.83 17.61 10.17
N LEU A 136 4.24 18.20 9.13
CA LEU A 136 4.47 19.60 8.77
C LEU A 136 4.07 20.55 9.91
N ALA A 137 2.90 20.34 10.52
CA ALA A 137 2.46 21.12 11.67
C ALA A 137 3.42 20.98 12.86
N ALA A 138 3.87 19.76 13.17
CA ALA A 138 4.84 19.53 14.25
C ALA A 138 6.18 20.23 13.98
N VAL A 139 6.69 20.18 12.74
CA VAL A 139 7.94 20.86 12.36
C VAL A 139 7.79 22.37 12.46
N LEU A 140 6.70 22.94 11.94
CA LEU A 140 6.48 24.39 11.99
C LEU A 140 6.28 24.89 13.43
N SER A 141 5.54 24.16 14.25
CA SER A 141 5.27 24.56 15.64
C SER A 141 6.47 24.31 16.55
N VAL A 142 6.88 23.05 16.70
CA VAL A 142 7.94 22.67 17.66
C VAL A 142 9.31 23.09 17.13
N GLY A 143 9.59 22.84 15.85
CA GLY A 143 10.85 23.28 15.23
C GLY A 143 10.96 24.80 15.16
N GLY A 144 9.86 25.51 14.89
CA GLY A 144 9.80 26.97 14.94
C GLY A 144 10.07 27.51 16.35
N LEU A 145 9.46 26.91 17.37
CA LEU A 145 9.71 27.29 18.76
C LEU A 145 11.15 27.05 19.16
N LEU A 146 11.71 25.87 18.88
CA LEU A 146 13.12 25.54 19.14
C LEU A 146 14.07 26.51 18.45
N ALA A 147 13.80 26.86 17.19
CA ALA A 147 14.59 27.84 16.45
C ALA A 147 14.53 29.23 17.09
N LEU A 148 13.35 29.66 17.55
CA LEU A 148 13.21 30.94 18.26
C LEU A 148 13.97 30.94 19.59
N THR A 149 13.84 29.88 20.39
CA THR A 149 14.54 29.82 21.68
C THR A 149 16.05 29.72 21.51
N SER A 150 16.52 29.09 20.43
CA SER A 150 17.95 28.99 20.10
C SER A 150 18.65 30.33 19.87
N LEU A 151 17.91 31.37 19.47
CA LEU A 151 18.47 32.71 19.26
C LEU A 151 19.03 33.32 20.55
N ASN A 152 18.55 32.87 21.70
CA ASN A 152 18.96 33.34 23.01
C ASN A 152 20.05 32.45 23.65
N LEU A 153 20.52 31.42 22.95
CA LEU A 153 21.48 30.44 23.47
C LEU A 153 22.85 30.61 22.80
N ASN A 154 23.91 30.50 23.59
CA ASN A 154 25.26 30.49 23.07
C ASN A 154 25.70 29.05 22.76
N ILE A 155 25.29 28.55 21.59
CA ILE A 155 25.50 27.17 21.11
C ILE A 155 26.35 27.18 19.83
N PRO A 156 27.24 26.19 19.65
CA PRO A 156 27.95 26.04 18.39
C PRO A 156 26.92 25.76 17.28
N PHE A 157 27.03 26.49 16.17
CA PHE A 157 26.12 26.47 15.01
C PHE A 157 24.75 27.17 15.18
N GLY A 158 24.46 27.78 16.34
CA GLY A 158 23.26 28.60 16.55
C GLY A 158 21.96 27.84 16.17
N PRO A 159 21.01 28.49 15.48
CA PRO A 159 19.73 27.85 15.08
C PRO A 159 19.87 26.64 14.16
N ALA A 160 20.99 26.53 13.41
CA ALA A 160 21.20 25.44 12.45
C ALA A 160 21.35 24.07 13.15
N TYR A 161 21.84 24.05 14.40
CA TYR A 161 21.92 22.82 15.19
C TYR A 161 20.54 22.16 15.35
N PHE A 162 19.49 22.95 15.59
CA PHE A 162 18.13 22.45 15.81
C PHE A 162 17.41 22.02 14.53
N ALA A 163 17.74 22.65 13.40
CA ALA A 163 17.29 22.18 12.10
C ALA A 163 17.81 20.76 11.81
N VAL A 164 18.98 20.41 12.35
CA VAL A 164 19.59 19.09 12.14
C VAL A 164 19.20 18.09 13.23
N SER A 165 19.09 18.48 14.50
CA SER A 165 18.80 17.52 15.58
C SER A 165 17.30 17.20 15.74
N GLY A 166 16.44 18.21 15.82
CA GLY A 166 15.00 18.02 16.07
C GLY A 166 14.19 17.76 14.80
N ILE A 167 14.37 18.60 13.79
CA ILE A 167 13.58 18.53 12.54
C ILE A 167 13.93 17.27 11.73
N THR A 168 15.18 16.84 11.76
CA THR A 168 15.62 15.65 11.01
C THR A 168 15.06 14.37 11.62
N LEU A 169 14.92 14.27 12.95
CA LEU A 169 14.28 13.12 13.62
C LEU A 169 12.80 12.98 13.20
N ILE A 170 12.05 14.09 13.25
CA ILE A 170 10.65 14.11 12.82
C ILE A 170 10.57 13.83 11.31
N GLY A 171 11.45 14.42 10.52
CA GLY A 171 11.52 14.24 9.07
C GLY A 171 11.81 12.81 8.65
N ILE A 172 12.81 12.16 9.26
CA ILE A 172 13.17 10.76 8.99
C ILE A 172 12.00 9.83 9.31
N VAL A 173 11.34 10.04 10.45
CA VAL A 173 10.23 9.16 10.83
C VAL A 173 9.02 9.40 9.94
N VAL A 174 8.64 10.65 9.69
CA VAL A 174 7.49 10.96 8.82
C VAL A 174 7.73 10.48 7.39
N LEU A 175 8.91 10.71 6.81
CA LEU A 175 9.25 10.28 5.44
C LEU A 175 9.49 8.77 5.34
N GLY A 176 10.08 8.15 6.37
CA GLY A 176 10.31 6.71 6.45
C GLY A 176 9.00 5.93 6.56
N GLN A 177 8.11 6.36 7.45
CA GLN A 177 6.78 5.76 7.61
C GLN A 177 5.90 6.02 6.40
N ALA A 178 5.97 7.23 5.82
CA ALA A 178 5.32 7.57 4.56
C ALA A 178 5.65 6.57 3.45
N SER A 179 6.94 6.24 3.31
CA SER A 179 7.44 5.31 2.30
C SER A 179 6.97 3.87 2.56
N TYR A 180 6.91 3.44 3.82
CA TYR A 180 6.43 2.11 4.19
C TYR A 180 4.93 1.95 3.96
N THR A 181 4.12 2.88 4.50
CA THR A 181 2.66 2.84 4.40
C THR A 181 2.20 2.93 2.94
N GLN A 182 2.84 3.78 2.12
CA GLN A 182 2.52 3.86 0.70
C GLN A 182 2.78 2.53 -0.04
N LYS A 183 3.90 1.87 0.25
CA LYS A 183 4.25 0.59 -0.37
C LYS A 183 3.36 -0.56 0.10
N ALA A 184 3.09 -0.67 1.39
CA ALA A 184 2.21 -1.70 1.94
C ALA A 184 0.79 -1.56 1.36
N THR A 185 0.28 -0.34 1.32
CA THR A 185 -1.05 -0.05 0.80
C THR A 185 -1.14 -0.31 -0.71
N SER A 186 -0.10 -0.01 -1.50
CA SER A 186 -0.11 -0.29 -2.94
C SER A 186 -0.13 -1.78 -3.26
N VAL A 187 0.60 -2.59 -2.48
CA VAL A 187 0.64 -4.05 -2.66
C VAL A 187 -0.71 -4.68 -2.30
N LEU A 188 -1.30 -4.27 -1.17
CA LEU A 188 -2.62 -4.74 -0.77
C LEU A 188 -3.73 -4.31 -1.73
N ARG A 189 -3.63 -3.11 -2.33
CA ARG A 189 -4.57 -2.67 -3.37
C ARG A 189 -4.46 -3.50 -4.63
N ALA A 190 -3.23 -3.80 -5.08
CA ALA A 190 -3.01 -4.68 -6.22
C ALA A 190 -3.60 -6.08 -5.96
N TRP A 191 -3.38 -6.61 -4.75
CA TRP A 191 -3.94 -7.88 -4.31
C TRP A 191 -5.47 -7.89 -4.29
N ASN A 192 -6.10 -6.87 -3.71
CA ASN A 192 -7.56 -6.76 -3.64
C ASN A 192 -8.21 -6.54 -5.01
N ALA A 193 -7.54 -5.87 -5.94
CA ALA A 193 -8.00 -5.76 -7.32
C ALA A 193 -8.08 -7.14 -7.98
N THR A 194 -7.05 -7.98 -7.79
CA THR A 194 -7.01 -9.35 -8.31
C THR A 194 -8.08 -10.25 -7.69
N LEU A 195 -8.34 -10.13 -6.39
CA LEU A 195 -9.41 -10.90 -5.72
C LEU A 195 -10.82 -10.42 -6.09
N SER A 196 -11.02 -9.13 -6.30
CA SER A 196 -12.32 -8.57 -6.71
C SER A 196 -12.71 -9.01 -8.12
N GLU A 197 -11.72 -9.20 -9.00
CA GLU A 197 -11.93 -9.81 -10.32
C GLU A 197 -12.29 -11.31 -10.24
N GLN A 198 -11.88 -12.00 -9.17
CA GLN A 198 -12.08 -13.45 -9.01
C GLN A 198 -13.30 -13.84 -8.15
N THR A 199 -13.81 -12.95 -7.27
CA THR A 199 -14.79 -13.32 -6.22
C THR A 199 -16.20 -12.75 -6.44
N GLN A 200 -16.53 -12.15 -7.59
CA GLN A 200 -17.91 -11.71 -7.84
C GLN A 200 -18.84 -12.93 -8.03
N PRO A 201 -19.87 -13.11 -7.18
CA PRO A 201 -20.92 -14.09 -7.43
C PRO A 201 -21.69 -13.72 -8.72
N PRO A 202 -22.33 -14.69 -9.40
CA PRO A 202 -22.87 -14.55 -10.77
C PRO A 202 -24.10 -13.62 -10.91
N SER A 203 -24.29 -12.66 -10.02
CA SER A 203 -25.45 -11.78 -9.97
C SER A 203 -25.06 -10.30 -9.94
N GLN A 204 -24.31 -9.84 -10.96
CA GLN A 204 -24.38 -8.51 -11.58
C GLN A 204 -23.21 -8.35 -12.57
N PRO A 205 -23.47 -8.27 -13.90
CA PRO A 205 -22.40 -8.21 -14.88
C PRO A 205 -21.96 -6.77 -15.12
N GLN A 206 -21.01 -6.27 -14.35
CA GLN A 206 -20.25 -5.08 -14.75
C GLN A 206 -18.80 -5.19 -14.30
N SER A 207 -17.97 -5.85 -15.12
CA SER A 207 -16.52 -5.62 -15.14
C SER A 207 -16.18 -4.96 -16.47
N ALA A 208 -15.37 -3.91 -16.40
CA ALA A 208 -14.99 -3.06 -17.53
C ALA A 208 -14.37 -3.85 -18.70
N VAL A 209 -13.83 -5.04 -18.43
CA VAL A 209 -13.30 -5.96 -19.46
C VAL A 209 -14.41 -6.60 -20.28
N THR A 210 -15.51 -7.03 -19.65
CA THR A 210 -16.69 -7.53 -20.37
C THR A 210 -17.39 -6.39 -21.12
N VAL A 211 -17.40 -5.17 -20.56
CA VAL A 211 -17.96 -4.00 -21.26
C VAL A 211 -17.11 -3.62 -22.47
N ASP A 212 -15.78 -3.73 -22.43
CA ASP A 212 -14.92 -3.40 -23.58
C ASP A 212 -14.99 -4.45 -24.69
N VAL A 213 -15.07 -5.74 -24.35
CA VAL A 213 -15.14 -6.82 -25.34
C VAL A 213 -16.56 -6.96 -25.91
N THR A 214 -17.60 -6.70 -25.12
CA THR A 214 -19.00 -6.79 -25.59
C THR A 214 -19.51 -5.46 -26.17
N LYS A 215 -18.81 -4.33 -25.98
CA LYS A 215 -19.22 -3.01 -26.51
C LYS A 215 -19.45 -3.00 -28.01
N PRO A 216 -18.52 -3.50 -28.85
CA PRO A 216 -18.71 -3.53 -30.30
C PRO A 216 -20.00 -4.27 -30.68
N PHE A 217 -20.24 -5.42 -30.06
CA PHE A 217 -21.45 -6.21 -30.26
C PHE A 217 -22.71 -5.52 -29.74
N ILE A 218 -22.64 -4.85 -28.59
CA ILE A 218 -23.78 -4.10 -28.04
C ILE A 218 -24.15 -2.93 -28.94
N ASP A 219 -23.16 -2.24 -29.50
CA ASP A 219 -23.39 -1.11 -30.41
C ASP A 219 -23.93 -1.58 -31.76
N GLU A 220 -23.43 -2.70 -32.28
CA GLU A 220 -23.93 -3.34 -33.51
C GLU A 220 -25.34 -3.92 -33.34
N VAL A 221 -25.61 -4.60 -32.22
CA VAL A 221 -26.96 -5.08 -31.84
C VAL A 221 -27.92 -3.90 -31.67
N LYS A 222 -27.51 -2.82 -31.01
CA LYS A 222 -28.34 -1.61 -30.87
C LYS A 222 -28.65 -0.98 -32.23
N HIS A 223 -27.66 -0.88 -33.12
CA HIS A 223 -27.86 -0.34 -34.46
C HIS A 223 -28.88 -1.19 -35.23
N PHE A 224 -28.74 -2.52 -35.21
CA PHE A 224 -29.70 -3.45 -35.79
C PHE A 224 -31.11 -3.29 -35.20
N TYR A 225 -31.23 -3.16 -33.87
CA TYR A 225 -32.53 -2.95 -33.22
C TYR A 225 -33.18 -1.60 -33.59
N VAL A 226 -32.39 -0.54 -33.76
CA VAL A 226 -32.91 0.78 -34.19
C VAL A 226 -33.43 0.69 -35.64
N GLU A 227 -32.65 0.11 -36.55
CA GLU A 227 -33.04 -0.09 -37.95
C GLU A 227 -34.30 -0.96 -38.07
N PHE A 228 -34.41 -1.99 -37.22
CA PHE A 228 -35.58 -2.85 -37.11
C PHE A 228 -36.82 -2.12 -36.57
N LEU A 229 -36.65 -1.26 -35.55
CA LEU A 229 -37.75 -0.48 -34.96
C LEU A 229 -38.25 0.62 -35.91
N GLU A 230 -37.37 1.19 -36.73
CA GLU A 230 -37.74 2.21 -37.73
C GLU A 230 -38.54 1.64 -38.90
N THR A 231 -38.26 0.41 -39.31
CA THR A 231 -38.94 -0.27 -40.43
C THR A 231 -40.25 -0.94 -40.02
N GLY A 232 -40.39 -1.33 -38.75
CA GLY A 232 -41.66 -1.81 -38.14
C GLY A 232 -42.21 -3.12 -38.73
N ARG A 233 -41.44 -3.81 -39.57
CA ARG A 233 -41.81 -5.09 -40.21
C ARG A 233 -40.61 -6.02 -40.23
N VAL A 234 -40.80 -7.26 -39.80
CA VAL A 234 -39.78 -8.32 -39.88
C VAL A 234 -39.75 -8.87 -41.30
N ASN A 235 -38.61 -8.75 -41.99
CA ASN A 235 -38.37 -9.41 -43.26
C ASN A 235 -37.42 -10.61 -43.09
N ALA A 236 -37.25 -11.41 -44.16
CA ALA A 236 -36.38 -12.59 -44.11
C ALA A 236 -34.88 -12.25 -44.00
N GLU A 237 -34.48 -11.05 -44.43
CA GLU A 237 -33.11 -10.55 -44.33
C GLU A 237 -32.75 -10.18 -42.88
N ASP A 238 -33.68 -9.59 -42.13
CA ASP A 238 -33.53 -9.27 -40.71
C ASP A 238 -33.35 -10.53 -39.87
N VAL A 239 -34.08 -11.60 -40.21
CA VAL A 239 -33.94 -12.90 -39.56
C VAL A 239 -32.56 -13.51 -39.79
N GLU A 240 -32.02 -13.40 -41.01
CA GLU A 240 -30.68 -13.89 -41.32
C GLU A 240 -29.59 -13.05 -40.66
N LYS A 241 -29.71 -11.72 -40.64
CA LYS A 241 -28.81 -10.82 -39.91
C LYS A 241 -28.80 -11.12 -38.41
N ALA A 242 -29.98 -11.30 -37.80
CA ALA A 242 -30.10 -11.67 -36.39
C ALA A 242 -29.45 -13.04 -36.09
N ARG A 243 -29.58 -14.00 -37.02
CA ARG A 243 -28.95 -15.33 -36.90
C ARG A 243 -27.43 -15.24 -36.96
N GLN A 244 -26.88 -14.44 -37.87
CA GLN A 244 -25.44 -14.19 -38.00
C GLN A 244 -24.87 -13.53 -36.77
N LEU A 245 -25.46 -12.42 -36.32
CA LEU A 245 -25.03 -11.68 -35.13
C LEU A 245 -25.09 -12.54 -33.86
N SER A 246 -26.14 -13.36 -33.73
CA SER A 246 -26.24 -14.33 -32.63
C SER A 246 -25.16 -15.42 -32.68
N ALA A 247 -24.78 -15.87 -33.88
CA ALA A 247 -23.73 -16.87 -34.07
C ALA A 247 -22.34 -16.31 -33.73
N GLU A 248 -22.08 -15.05 -34.11
CA GLU A 248 -20.83 -14.34 -33.81
C GLU A 248 -20.68 -14.10 -32.30
N ILE A 249 -21.71 -13.54 -31.66
CA ILE A 249 -21.72 -13.34 -30.19
C ILE A 249 -21.52 -14.67 -29.47
N ARG A 250 -22.21 -15.74 -29.92
CA ARG A 250 -22.04 -17.08 -29.33
C ARG A 250 -20.62 -17.60 -29.51
N GLY A 251 -20.03 -17.43 -30.69
CA GLY A 251 -18.66 -17.82 -30.98
C GLY A 251 -17.65 -17.12 -30.08
N GLU A 252 -17.82 -15.80 -29.89
CA GLU A 252 -16.95 -15.00 -29.04
C GLU A 252 -17.10 -15.36 -27.55
N LEU A 253 -18.33 -15.49 -27.06
CA LEU A 253 -18.61 -15.93 -25.68
C LEU A 253 -18.06 -17.34 -25.41
N LEU A 254 -18.14 -18.25 -26.38
CA LEU A 254 -17.55 -19.58 -26.27
C LEU A 254 -16.01 -19.49 -26.23
N SER A 255 -15.42 -18.61 -27.01
CA SER A 255 -13.97 -18.36 -26.98
C SER A 255 -13.51 -17.80 -25.62
N LEU A 256 -14.30 -16.91 -25.00
CA LEU A 256 -14.00 -16.34 -23.69
C LEU A 256 -14.20 -17.36 -22.56
N SER A 257 -15.20 -18.23 -22.70
CA SER A 257 -15.48 -19.33 -21.77
C SER A 257 -14.41 -20.42 -21.79
N THR A 258 -13.80 -20.66 -22.94
CA THR A 258 -12.74 -21.66 -23.12
C THR A 258 -11.35 -21.15 -22.73
N ARG A 259 -11.15 -19.83 -22.65
CA ARG A 259 -9.88 -19.24 -22.19
C ARG A 259 -9.68 -19.44 -20.69
N THR A 260 -8.49 -19.90 -20.35
CA THR A 260 -8.03 -19.98 -18.97
C THR A 260 -7.80 -18.59 -18.36
N TRP A 261 -7.73 -18.51 -17.03
CA TRP A 261 -7.46 -17.23 -16.35
C TRP A 261 -6.12 -16.61 -16.76
N VAL A 262 -5.11 -17.41 -17.12
CA VAL A 262 -3.81 -16.95 -17.65
C VAL A 262 -3.95 -16.32 -19.03
N GLU A 263 -4.71 -16.97 -19.92
CA GLU A 263 -4.95 -16.48 -21.29
C GLU A 263 -5.80 -15.22 -21.31
N ARG A 264 -6.74 -15.07 -20.37
CA ARG A 264 -7.53 -13.82 -20.22
C ARG A 264 -6.67 -12.62 -19.83
N ILE A 265 -5.57 -12.85 -19.10
CA ILE A 265 -4.60 -11.79 -18.80
C ILE A 265 -3.74 -11.50 -20.04
N GLY A 266 -3.88 -12.23 -21.15
CA GLY A 266 -3.14 -11.99 -22.40
C GLY A 266 -1.76 -12.62 -22.42
N CYS A 267 -1.63 -13.79 -21.78
CA CYS A 267 -0.42 -14.61 -21.82
C CYS A 267 -0.67 -15.86 -22.66
N GLU A 268 0.39 -16.39 -23.26
CA GLU A 268 0.35 -17.70 -23.92
C GLU A 268 0.54 -18.79 -22.86
N LEU A 269 -0.36 -19.77 -22.81
CA LEU A 269 -0.30 -20.89 -21.87
C LEU A 269 0.19 -22.16 -22.56
N HIS A 270 1.27 -22.74 -22.04
CA HIS A 270 1.76 -24.06 -22.43
C HIS A 270 1.56 -25.04 -21.26
N ASP A 271 0.43 -25.73 -21.25
CA ASP A 271 0.03 -26.69 -20.21
C ASP A 271 -0.37 -28.05 -20.81
N PRO A 272 0.61 -28.86 -21.25
CA PRO A 272 0.34 -30.15 -21.90
C PRO A 272 -0.37 -31.16 -20.99
N GLU A 273 -0.22 -31.02 -19.67
CA GLU A 273 -0.74 -31.94 -18.65
C GLU A 273 -2.01 -31.42 -17.96
N LYS A 274 -2.54 -30.25 -18.37
CA LYS A 274 -3.73 -29.59 -17.79
C LYS A 274 -3.62 -29.37 -16.27
N LEU A 275 -2.44 -28.96 -15.82
CA LEU A 275 -2.09 -28.77 -14.41
C LEU A 275 -2.60 -27.43 -13.85
N LEU A 276 -3.03 -26.49 -14.69
CA LEU A 276 -3.47 -25.16 -14.26
C LEU A 276 -4.59 -25.20 -13.21
N GLY A 277 -5.47 -26.20 -13.28
CA GLY A 277 -6.57 -26.38 -12.33
C GLY A 277 -6.14 -26.86 -10.94
N ARG A 278 -4.87 -27.25 -10.75
CA ARG A 278 -4.35 -27.71 -9.45
C ARG A 278 -3.89 -26.58 -8.55
N PHE A 279 -3.73 -25.36 -9.07
CA PHE A 279 -3.36 -24.21 -8.27
C PHE A 279 -4.55 -23.73 -7.43
N ASP A 280 -4.33 -23.56 -6.14
CA ASP A 280 -5.27 -22.88 -5.25
C ASP A 280 -5.38 -21.39 -5.59
N LEU A 281 -6.42 -20.73 -5.06
CA LEU A 281 -6.70 -19.32 -5.33
C LEU A 281 -5.50 -18.41 -4.98
N SER A 282 -4.80 -18.69 -3.87
CA SER A 282 -3.64 -17.90 -3.44
C SER A 282 -2.50 -17.94 -4.47
N SER A 283 -2.24 -19.13 -5.02
CA SER A 283 -1.26 -19.33 -6.08
C SER A 283 -1.66 -18.66 -7.39
N GLN A 284 -2.93 -18.78 -7.80
CA GLN A 284 -3.43 -18.14 -9.00
C GLN A 284 -3.30 -16.61 -8.93
N SER A 285 -3.67 -16.01 -7.79
CA SER A 285 -3.55 -14.56 -7.59
C SER A 285 -2.10 -14.11 -7.59
N SER A 286 -1.19 -14.88 -6.98
CA SER A 286 0.25 -14.57 -6.92
C SER A 286 0.91 -14.57 -8.30
N ILE A 287 0.59 -15.58 -9.12
CA ILE A 287 1.06 -15.66 -10.50
C ILE A 287 0.48 -14.52 -11.35
N SER A 288 -0.81 -14.21 -11.17
CA SER A 288 -1.46 -13.09 -11.86
C SER A 288 -0.80 -11.75 -11.52
N ALA A 289 -0.50 -11.51 -10.24
CA ALA A 289 0.20 -10.30 -9.80
C ALA A 289 1.60 -10.19 -10.42
N LEU A 290 2.35 -11.31 -10.50
CA LEU A 290 3.65 -11.35 -11.16
C LEU A 290 3.54 -10.99 -12.64
N ILE A 291 2.58 -11.56 -13.36
CA ILE A 291 2.33 -11.29 -14.79
C ILE A 291 2.00 -9.81 -15.02
N THR A 292 1.10 -9.24 -14.21
CA THR A 292 0.76 -7.82 -14.27
C THR A 292 1.98 -6.96 -14.00
N GLY A 293 2.77 -7.30 -12.97
CA GLY A 293 4.02 -6.63 -12.66
C GLY A 293 5.03 -6.67 -13.82
N LEU A 294 5.13 -7.79 -14.55
CA LEU A 294 5.97 -7.87 -15.75
C LEU A 294 5.48 -6.95 -16.86
N ARG A 295 4.18 -6.93 -17.12
CA ARG A 295 3.57 -6.10 -18.17
C ARG A 295 3.70 -4.60 -17.89
N ASP A 296 3.39 -4.18 -16.66
CA ASP A 296 3.49 -2.77 -16.24
C ASP A 296 4.92 -2.23 -16.37
N ASN A 297 5.90 -3.11 -16.33
CA ASN A 297 7.30 -2.76 -16.48
C ASN A 297 7.82 -2.79 -17.92
N GLY A 298 7.01 -3.22 -18.89
CA GLY A 298 7.33 -3.16 -20.32
C GLY A 298 7.58 -4.52 -20.98
N VAL A 299 7.35 -5.64 -20.28
CA VAL A 299 7.39 -6.98 -20.89
C VAL A 299 6.14 -7.19 -21.75
N ARG A 300 6.31 -7.37 -23.05
CA ARG A 300 5.19 -7.46 -24.00
C ARG A 300 4.71 -8.87 -24.25
N SER A 301 5.62 -9.83 -24.38
CA SER A 301 5.27 -11.23 -24.65
C SER A 301 5.57 -12.08 -23.43
N ILE A 302 4.51 -12.60 -22.81
CA ILE A 302 4.60 -13.42 -21.59
C ILE A 302 4.04 -14.81 -21.91
N THR A 303 4.88 -15.83 -21.75
CA THR A 303 4.52 -17.24 -21.91
C THR A 303 4.62 -17.92 -20.55
N VAL A 304 3.56 -18.63 -20.16
CA VAL A 304 3.51 -19.42 -18.92
C VAL A 304 3.56 -20.90 -19.29
N SER A 305 4.59 -21.60 -18.86
CA SER A 305 4.76 -23.04 -19.09
C SER A 305 4.62 -23.82 -17.78
N LEU A 306 3.75 -24.82 -17.79
CA LEU A 306 3.48 -25.71 -16.66
C LEU A 306 3.95 -27.12 -16.99
N ARG A 307 4.73 -27.73 -16.09
CA ARG A 307 5.17 -29.12 -16.19
C ARG A 307 5.19 -29.78 -14.81
N SER A 308 4.91 -31.07 -14.74
CA SER A 308 5.20 -31.85 -13.55
C SER A 308 6.66 -32.31 -13.59
N ASP A 309 7.40 -32.15 -12.49
CA ASP A 309 8.72 -32.73 -12.35
C ASP A 309 8.57 -34.25 -12.17
N PRO A 310 9.11 -35.09 -13.09
CA PRO A 310 8.94 -36.54 -13.03
C PRO A 310 9.64 -37.18 -11.83
N VAL A 311 10.62 -36.52 -11.21
CA VAL A 311 11.40 -37.08 -10.09
C VAL A 311 10.77 -36.73 -8.75
N THR A 312 10.33 -35.48 -8.58
CA THR A 312 9.81 -35.00 -7.29
C THR A 312 8.30 -34.90 -7.23
N GLY A 313 7.59 -35.06 -8.35
CA GLY A 313 6.13 -34.87 -8.45
C GLY A 313 5.67 -33.44 -8.19
N ARG A 314 6.60 -32.47 -8.17
CA ARG A 314 6.31 -31.05 -7.92
C ARG A 314 5.91 -30.37 -9.23
N LEU A 315 4.99 -29.42 -9.15
CA LEU A 315 4.63 -28.63 -10.33
C LEU A 315 5.69 -27.54 -10.53
N SER A 316 6.39 -27.58 -11.66
CA SER A 316 7.29 -26.54 -12.11
C SER A 316 6.53 -25.56 -12.99
N CYS A 317 6.55 -24.28 -12.60
CA CYS A 317 6.04 -23.20 -13.42
C CYS A 317 7.19 -22.31 -13.89
N VAL A 318 7.18 -22.00 -15.19
CA VAL A 318 8.12 -21.10 -15.82
C VAL A 318 7.34 -19.97 -16.48
N VAL A 319 7.53 -18.75 -15.98
CA VAL A 319 7.04 -17.53 -16.61
C VAL A 319 8.19 -16.93 -17.41
N LEU A 320 8.04 -16.88 -18.72
CA LEU A 320 9.03 -16.33 -19.65
C LEU A 320 8.49 -15.05 -20.27
N GLY A 321 9.19 -13.94 -20.07
CA GLY A 321 8.89 -12.65 -20.65
C GLY A 321 9.94 -12.26 -21.69
N LYS A 322 9.55 -11.92 -22.93
CA LYS A 322 10.48 -11.36 -23.93
C LYS A 322 10.17 -9.90 -24.25
N ASP A 323 11.24 -9.22 -24.64
CA ASP A 323 11.27 -7.86 -25.20
C ASP A 323 11.09 -6.74 -24.17
N HIS A 324 12.12 -6.56 -23.33
CA HIS A 324 12.28 -5.38 -22.48
C HIS A 324 13.27 -4.41 -23.17
N GLY A 325 12.80 -3.24 -23.63
CA GLY A 325 13.56 -2.32 -24.49
C GLY A 325 14.97 -1.88 -24.03
N GLU A 326 15.79 -1.44 -24.99
CA GLU A 326 17.17 -0.88 -24.92
C GLU A 326 18.12 -1.40 -23.82
N ARG A 327 18.39 -2.70 -23.92
CA ARG A 327 19.68 -3.44 -23.87
C ARG A 327 20.84 -3.17 -22.90
N ASN A 328 20.93 -2.16 -22.02
CA ASN A 328 22.08 -2.16 -21.07
C ASN A 328 21.93 -1.42 -19.72
N ALA A 329 20.95 -0.53 -19.54
CA ALA A 329 20.73 0.18 -18.26
C ALA A 329 19.47 -0.26 -17.49
N ALA A 330 18.69 -1.18 -18.05
CA ALA A 330 17.35 -1.55 -17.58
C ALA A 330 17.31 -2.76 -16.62
N SER A 331 18.32 -3.63 -16.62
CA SER A 331 18.27 -4.93 -15.94
C SER A 331 18.18 -4.83 -14.42
N TYR A 332 19.06 -4.02 -13.81
CA TYR A 332 18.99 -3.78 -12.36
C TYR A 332 17.68 -3.09 -11.94
N ARG A 333 17.15 -2.21 -12.79
CA ARG A 333 15.89 -1.51 -12.53
C ARG A 333 14.71 -2.47 -12.56
N LEU A 334 14.69 -3.44 -13.46
CA LEU A 334 13.58 -4.39 -13.56
C LEU A 334 13.48 -5.28 -12.34
N ARG A 335 14.60 -5.85 -11.87
CA ARG A 335 14.61 -6.66 -10.64
C ARG A 335 14.16 -5.88 -9.41
N ILE A 336 14.54 -4.59 -9.29
CA ILE A 336 14.04 -3.72 -8.21
C ILE A 336 12.54 -3.50 -8.33
N LYS A 337 12.04 -3.23 -9.55
CA LYS A 337 10.62 -2.97 -9.79
C LYS A 337 9.77 -4.24 -9.58
N LEU A 338 10.31 -5.42 -9.88
CA LEU A 338 9.67 -6.71 -9.67
C LEU A 338 9.82 -7.28 -8.25
N ALA A 339 10.71 -6.71 -7.42
CA ALA A 339 10.98 -7.21 -6.07
C ALA A 339 9.72 -7.38 -5.18
N PRO A 340 8.70 -6.48 -5.22
CA PRO A 340 7.48 -6.68 -4.46
C PRO A 340 6.69 -7.92 -4.89
N TYR A 341 6.61 -8.18 -6.20
CA TYR A 341 5.92 -9.34 -6.75
C TYR A 341 6.69 -10.64 -6.46
N LEU A 342 8.02 -10.61 -6.58
CA LEU A 342 8.86 -11.75 -6.22
C LEU A 342 8.77 -12.09 -4.73
N ARG A 343 8.59 -11.11 -3.84
CA ARG A 343 8.35 -11.38 -2.40
C ARG A 343 7.07 -12.15 -2.16
N VAL A 344 5.99 -11.83 -2.87
CA VAL A 344 4.75 -12.62 -2.82
C VAL A 344 5.03 -14.04 -3.30
N MET A 345 5.76 -14.19 -4.40
CA MET A 345 6.14 -15.51 -4.93
C MET A 345 6.95 -16.34 -3.93
N TYR A 346 7.92 -15.74 -3.21
CA TYR A 346 8.72 -16.44 -2.20
C TYR A 346 7.92 -16.95 -1.00
N VAL A 347 6.74 -16.37 -0.74
CA VAL A 347 5.86 -16.80 0.37
C VAL A 347 4.98 -17.97 -0.07
N VAL A 348 4.51 -17.96 -1.32
CA VAL A 348 3.53 -18.93 -1.83
C VAL A 348 4.19 -20.14 -2.50
N PHE A 349 5.39 -19.99 -3.04
CA PHE A 349 6.06 -21.02 -3.83
C PHE A 349 7.47 -21.34 -3.31
N HIS A 350 7.91 -22.56 -3.58
CA HIS A 350 9.25 -23.02 -3.25
C HIS A 350 10.22 -22.75 -4.39
N ASP A 351 11.50 -22.56 -4.04
CA ASP A 351 12.61 -22.48 -4.98
C ASP A 351 12.39 -21.48 -6.12
N VAL A 352 11.84 -20.30 -5.79
CA VAL A 352 11.65 -19.22 -6.76
C VAL A 352 13.01 -18.69 -7.22
N ARG A 353 13.25 -18.72 -8.53
CA ARG A 353 14.47 -18.22 -9.17
C ARG A 353 14.09 -17.30 -10.32
N MET A 354 14.60 -16.08 -10.27
CA MET A 354 14.56 -15.16 -11.39
C MET A 354 15.91 -15.20 -12.10
N ILE A 355 15.87 -15.50 -13.39
CA ILE A 355 17.02 -15.45 -14.30
C ILE A 355 16.69 -14.38 -15.34
N GLU A 356 17.59 -13.42 -15.52
CA GLU A 356 17.50 -12.41 -16.56
C GLU A 356 18.68 -12.61 -17.51
N GLN A 357 18.39 -12.82 -18.79
CA GLN A 357 19.42 -13.06 -19.81
C GLN A 357 18.98 -12.42 -21.13
N ASP A 358 19.82 -11.57 -21.71
CA ASP A 358 19.69 -11.04 -23.08
C ASP A 358 18.31 -10.45 -23.46
N GLY A 359 17.63 -9.78 -22.52
CA GLY A 359 16.30 -9.17 -22.76
C GLY A 359 15.13 -10.13 -22.57
N GLU A 360 15.40 -11.33 -22.04
CA GLU A 360 14.42 -12.28 -21.55
C GLU A 360 14.45 -12.35 -20.02
N VAL A 361 13.26 -12.38 -19.42
CA VAL A 361 13.07 -12.62 -17.99
C VAL A 361 12.42 -13.98 -17.81
N LYS A 362 13.09 -14.84 -17.06
CA LYS A 362 12.59 -16.16 -16.70
C LYS A 362 12.40 -16.24 -15.20
N VAL A 363 11.16 -16.47 -14.75
CA VAL A 363 10.85 -16.76 -13.36
C VAL A 363 10.44 -18.22 -13.25
N LEU A 364 11.29 -19.01 -12.61
CA LEU A 364 11.05 -20.42 -12.29
C LEU A 364 10.59 -20.52 -10.84
N PHE A 365 9.57 -21.32 -10.58
CA PHE A 365 9.14 -21.63 -9.21
C PHE A 365 8.45 -22.99 -9.15
N TYR A 366 8.46 -23.59 -7.97
CA TYR A 366 7.87 -24.89 -7.71
C TYR A 366 6.69 -24.76 -6.77
N TYR A 367 5.61 -25.48 -7.08
CA TYR A 367 4.46 -25.62 -6.20
C TYR A 367 4.48 -27.02 -5.59
N ALA A 368 4.63 -27.07 -4.26
CA ALA A 368 4.43 -28.28 -3.49
C ALA A 368 2.97 -28.31 -3.06
N GLN A 369 2.29 -29.43 -3.34
CA GLN A 369 0.96 -29.70 -2.79
C GLN A 369 1.01 -29.96 -1.29
#